data_AF-A0A662EUJ7-F1
#
_entry.id   AF-A0A662EUJ7-F1
#
_cell.length_a   1.000
_cell.length_b   1.000
_cell.length_c   1.000
_cell.angle_alpha   90.00
_cell.angle_beta   90.00
_cell.angle_gamma   90.00
#
_symmetry.space_group_name_H-M   'P 1'
#
loop_
_entity.id
_entity.type
_entity.pdbx_description
1 polymer ?
#
loop_
_entity_poly.entity_id
_entity_poly.type
_entity_poly.pdbx_seq_one_letter_code
_entity_poly.pdbx_strand_id
1 'polypeptide(L)'
;MPVWYISDIIPYEGIKILNVYDVEVVIIELSDINAYYMVTGYLDLSNMQSDNEILVKEYIDLAQGTYKKYLSYRFRGVQTDPIVMVTPKYLTPNDRYKLVLVLTGGSPIDIPYKLLLFKYSSREI
;
A
#
# COMPACT_ATOMS: atom_id res chain seq x y z
N MET A 1 -22.10 23.88 -11.38
CA MET A 1 -22.04 22.40 -11.33
C MET A 1 -20.59 22.05 -11.08
N PRO A 2 -20.26 21.38 -9.98
CA PRO A 2 -18.87 21.15 -9.61
C PRO A 2 -18.23 20.17 -10.61
N VAL A 3 -17.07 20.56 -11.15
CA VAL A 3 -16.22 19.67 -11.94
C VAL A 3 -15.08 19.18 -11.07
N TRP A 4 -14.97 17.86 -10.97
CA TRP A 4 -13.92 17.16 -10.24
C TRP A 4 -12.71 16.91 -11.13
N TYR A 5 -11.52 17.11 -10.58
CA TYR A 5 -10.25 16.87 -11.28
C TYR A 5 -9.21 16.34 -10.30
N ILE A 6 -8.20 15.66 -10.85
CA ILE A 6 -7.01 15.26 -10.09
C ILE A 6 -6.18 16.54 -9.87
N SER A 7 -6.10 16.99 -8.62
CA SER A 7 -5.35 18.17 -8.24
C SER A 7 -3.87 17.90 -8.07
N ASP A 8 -3.50 16.68 -7.70
CA ASP A 8 -2.13 16.29 -7.43
C ASP A 8 -1.92 14.78 -7.64
N ILE A 9 -0.70 14.40 -8.00
CA ILE A 9 -0.26 13.00 -8.15
C ILE A 9 1.08 12.87 -7.41
N ILE A 10 1.06 12.17 -6.29
CA ILE A 10 2.22 12.01 -5.41
C ILE A 10 2.77 10.59 -5.56
N PRO A 11 4.00 10.41 -6.06
CA PRO A 11 4.64 9.11 -6.13
C PRO A 11 5.24 8.69 -4.78
N TYR A 12 5.07 7.43 -4.43
CA TYR A 12 5.75 6.76 -3.33
C TYR A 12 6.49 5.56 -3.90
N GLU A 13 7.79 5.70 -4.11
CA GLU A 13 8.65 4.66 -4.65
C GLU A 13 9.83 4.40 -3.72
N GLY A 14 10.30 3.17 -3.71
CA GLY A 14 11.44 2.79 -2.88
C GLY A 14 11.61 1.29 -2.78
N ILE A 15 12.48 0.89 -1.86
CA ILE A 15 12.77 -0.49 -1.52
C ILE A 15 12.59 -0.65 -0.02
N LYS A 16 11.95 -1.74 0.41
CA LYS A 16 11.72 -2.04 1.81
C LYS A 16 12.41 -3.33 2.16
N ILE A 17 13.33 -3.24 3.12
CA ILE A 17 14.12 -4.35 3.62
C ILE A 17 13.31 -5.03 4.71
N LEU A 18 13.05 -6.33 4.55
CA LEU A 18 12.43 -7.17 5.55
C LEU A 18 13.51 -8.08 6.15
N ASN A 19 13.91 -7.81 7.38
CA ASN A 19 14.99 -8.53 8.07
C ASN A 19 14.63 -8.98 9.50
N VAL A 20 13.41 -8.65 9.96
CA VAL A 20 12.89 -9.05 11.26
C VAL A 20 11.58 -9.80 11.06
N TYR A 21 11.47 -10.96 11.70
CA TYR A 21 10.28 -11.81 11.61
C TYR A 21 9.11 -11.23 12.40
N ASP A 22 7.90 -11.43 11.86
CA ASP A 22 6.61 -11.10 12.49
C ASP A 22 6.43 -9.63 12.89
N VAL A 23 7.26 -8.74 12.35
CA VAL A 23 7.17 -7.29 12.51
C VAL A 23 6.55 -6.66 11.28
N GLU A 24 5.59 -5.75 11.49
CA GLU A 24 4.98 -4.98 10.40
C GLU A 24 5.92 -3.85 9.95
N VAL A 25 6.43 -3.98 8.73
CA VAL A 25 7.20 -2.94 8.05
C VAL A 25 6.25 -2.10 7.21
N VAL A 26 6.10 -0.83 7.57
CA VAL A 26 5.20 0.11 6.88
C VAL A 26 5.78 0.52 5.53
N ILE A 27 5.03 0.29 4.46
CA ILE A 27 5.34 0.76 3.11
C ILE A 27 4.85 2.19 2.95
N ILE A 28 3.57 2.40 3.25
CA ILE A 28 2.93 3.71 3.26
C ILE A 28 1.88 3.74 4.36
N GLU A 29 1.78 4.87 5.02
CA GLU A 29 0.68 5.22 5.91
C GLU A 29 0.18 6.60 5.51
N LEU A 30 -1.10 6.67 5.15
CA LEU A 30 -1.79 7.85 4.67
C LEU A 30 -2.80 8.28 5.73
N SER A 31 -2.49 9.38 6.41
CA SER A 31 -3.39 10.08 7.30
C SER A 31 -3.47 11.56 6.90
N ASP A 32 -4.55 12.23 7.30
CA ASP A 32 -4.68 13.69 7.22
C ASP A 32 -4.45 14.26 5.80
N ILE A 33 -4.91 13.53 4.78
CA ILE A 33 -4.72 13.86 3.36
C ILE A 33 -5.49 15.14 2.97
N ASN A 34 -6.52 15.52 3.74
CA ASN A 34 -7.31 16.74 3.57
C ASN A 34 -7.92 16.90 2.16
N ALA A 35 -8.14 15.79 1.45
CA ALA A 35 -8.74 15.74 0.13
C ALA A 35 -9.39 14.37 -0.07
N TYR A 36 -10.32 14.25 -1.02
CA TYR A 36 -10.64 12.92 -1.54
C TYR A 36 -9.40 12.39 -2.25
N TYR A 37 -9.12 11.10 -2.12
CA TYR A 37 -7.92 10.53 -2.70
C TYR A 37 -8.08 9.09 -3.15
N MET A 38 -7.20 8.68 -4.06
CA MET A 38 -7.06 7.30 -4.50
C MET A 38 -5.62 6.86 -4.29
N VAL A 39 -5.42 5.68 -3.71
CA VAL A 39 -4.10 5.03 -3.62
C VAL A 39 -4.11 3.72 -4.42
N THR A 40 -3.06 3.49 -5.20
CA THR A 40 -2.87 2.28 -6.02
C THR A 40 -1.38 2.11 -6.33
N GLY A 41 -0.98 0.94 -6.80
CA GLY A 41 0.35 0.75 -7.38
C GLY A 41 0.77 -0.70 -7.40
N TYR A 42 2.09 -0.93 -7.31
CA TYR A 42 2.68 -2.26 -7.44
C TYR A 42 3.75 -2.51 -6.38
N LEU A 43 3.83 -3.78 -5.99
CA LEU A 43 4.94 -4.38 -5.26
C LEU A 43 5.68 -5.33 -6.22
N ASP A 44 7.00 -5.37 -6.12
CA ASP A 44 7.83 -6.30 -6.88
C ASP A 44 8.37 -7.39 -5.94
N LEU A 45 7.87 -8.61 -6.11
CA LEU A 45 8.24 -9.79 -5.33
C LEU A 45 9.29 -10.66 -6.03
N SER A 46 9.94 -10.16 -7.08
CA SER A 46 10.93 -10.92 -7.88
C SER A 46 12.15 -11.38 -7.06
N ASN A 47 12.46 -10.69 -5.98
CA ASN A 47 13.56 -11.05 -5.09
C ASN A 47 13.24 -12.24 -4.16
N MET A 48 11.99 -12.73 -4.14
CA MET A 48 11.59 -13.86 -3.29
C MET A 48 12.30 -15.15 -3.68
N GLN A 49 12.96 -15.74 -2.69
CA GLN A 49 13.63 -17.04 -2.76
C GLN A 49 12.69 -18.16 -2.26
N SER A 50 13.09 -19.41 -2.47
CA SER A 50 12.29 -20.60 -2.14
C SER A 50 11.94 -20.74 -0.66
N ASP A 51 12.76 -20.19 0.23
CA ASP A 51 12.57 -20.19 1.68
C ASP A 51 11.72 -19.01 2.18
N ASN A 52 11.44 -18.01 1.35
CA ASN A 52 10.74 -16.81 1.77
C ASN A 52 9.22 -17.02 1.95
N GLU A 53 8.69 -16.41 3.00
CA GLU A 53 7.26 -16.27 3.21
C GLU A 53 6.96 -14.86 3.73
N ILE A 54 6.11 -14.13 3.01
CA ILE A 54 5.70 -12.78 3.40
C ILE A 54 4.18 -12.63 3.46
N LEU A 55 3.73 -11.72 4.32
CA LEU A 55 2.36 -11.22 4.33
C LEU A 55 2.33 -9.77 3.86
N VAL A 56 1.48 -9.49 2.88
CA VAL A 56 1.06 -8.13 2.53
C VAL A 56 -0.24 -7.87 3.25
N LYS A 57 -0.34 -6.80 4.05
CA LYS A 57 -1.57 -6.44 4.74
C LYS A 57 -1.96 -5.00 4.44
N GLU A 58 -3.25 -4.81 4.20
CA GLU A 58 -3.86 -3.51 4.01
C GLU A 58 -4.81 -3.23 5.17
N TYR A 59 -4.72 -2.01 5.71
CA TYR A 59 -5.56 -1.52 6.78
C TYR A 59 -6.25 -0.23 6.34
N ILE A 60 -7.52 -0.08 6.73
CA ILE A 60 -8.32 1.11 6.44
C ILE A 60 -9.00 1.57 7.73
N ASP A 61 -8.95 2.87 8.01
CA ASP A 61 -9.82 3.55 8.98
C ASP A 61 -10.86 4.34 8.19
N LEU A 62 -12.14 3.99 8.33
CA LEU A 62 -13.26 4.66 7.65
C LEU A 62 -13.80 5.80 8.51
N ALA A 63 -12.92 6.72 8.89
CA ALA A 63 -13.18 7.83 9.81
C ALA A 63 -13.75 7.40 11.17
N GLN A 64 -13.38 6.21 11.67
CA GLN A 64 -13.78 5.69 12.99
C GLN A 64 -12.66 5.87 14.04
N GLY A 65 -11.51 6.42 13.64
CA GLY A 65 -10.35 6.63 14.51
C GLY A 65 -9.57 5.35 14.81
N THR A 66 -9.86 4.24 14.12
CA THR A 66 -9.19 2.95 14.33
C THR A 66 -9.05 2.19 13.01
N TYR A 67 -7.82 1.79 12.70
CA TYR A 67 -7.54 0.93 11.56
C TYR A 67 -8.17 -0.45 11.72
N LYS A 68 -8.91 -0.88 10.71
CA LYS A 68 -9.37 -2.26 10.54
C LYS A 68 -8.59 -2.91 9.42
N LYS A 69 -8.31 -4.21 9.55
CA LYS A 69 -7.71 -4.99 8.47
C LYS A 69 -8.70 -5.07 7.33
N TYR A 70 -8.34 -4.52 6.18
CA TYR A 70 -9.13 -4.60 4.97
C TYR A 70 -8.86 -5.95 4.29
N LEU A 71 -7.59 -6.26 4.06
CA LEU A 71 -7.22 -7.49 3.37
C LEU A 71 -5.79 -7.94 3.70
N SER A 72 -5.53 -9.23 3.51
CA SER A 72 -4.20 -9.82 3.69
C SER A 72 -3.93 -10.85 2.60
N TYR A 73 -2.75 -10.75 1.98
CA TYR A 73 -2.24 -11.72 1.02
C TYR A 73 -1.01 -12.41 1.60
N ARG A 74 -0.86 -13.70 1.29
CA ARG A 74 0.30 -14.50 1.69
C ARG A 74 1.03 -14.97 0.44
N PHE A 75 2.32 -14.68 0.37
CA PHE A 75 3.20 -15.11 -0.71
C PHE A 75 4.28 -16.03 -0.15
N ARG A 76 4.58 -17.11 -0.87
CA ARG A 76 5.53 -18.16 -0.45
C ARG A 76 6.42 -18.56 -1.61
N GLY A 77 7.71 -18.72 -1.33
CA GLY A 77 8.70 -19.17 -2.28
C GLY A 77 8.93 -18.18 -3.43
N VAL A 78 9.53 -18.68 -4.50
CA VAL A 78 9.72 -17.92 -5.74
C VAL A 78 8.37 -17.64 -6.40
N GLN A 79 8.16 -16.39 -6.82
CA GLN A 79 6.92 -15.98 -7.47
C GLN A 79 7.03 -16.14 -8.99
N THR A 80 6.09 -16.87 -9.62
CA THR A 80 5.99 -16.96 -11.08
C THR A 80 5.53 -15.65 -11.70
N ASP A 81 4.56 -14.98 -11.04
CA ASP A 81 4.05 -13.66 -11.42
C ASP A 81 4.41 -12.66 -10.29
N PRO A 82 5.62 -12.07 -10.30
CA PRO A 82 6.16 -11.34 -9.14
C PRO A 82 5.59 -9.94 -8.95
N ILE A 83 4.94 -9.35 -9.96
CA ILE A 83 4.40 -8.00 -9.88
C ILE A 83 2.99 -8.05 -9.31
N VAL A 84 2.83 -7.57 -8.08
CA VAL A 84 1.56 -7.59 -7.35
C VAL A 84 0.94 -6.20 -7.34
N MET A 85 -0.27 -6.07 -7.87
CA MET A 85 -1.01 -4.82 -7.83
C MET A 85 -1.63 -4.58 -6.44
N VAL A 86 -1.34 -3.43 -5.86
CA VAL A 86 -2.15 -2.85 -4.79
C VAL A 86 -3.37 -2.22 -5.46
N THR A 87 -4.52 -2.90 -5.38
CA THR A 87 -5.73 -2.48 -6.10
C THR A 87 -6.18 -1.06 -5.69
N PRO A 88 -6.87 -0.30 -6.55
CA PRO A 88 -7.21 1.09 -6.25
C PRO A 88 -8.25 1.22 -5.14
N LYS A 89 -7.97 2.07 -4.14
CA LYS A 89 -8.92 2.40 -3.05
C LYS A 89 -9.25 3.88 -3.13
N TYR A 90 -10.53 4.20 -3.17
CA TYR A 90 -11.05 5.56 -3.11
C TYR A 90 -11.45 5.89 -1.69
N LEU A 91 -10.92 7.00 -1.18
CA LEU A 91 -10.95 7.36 0.24
C LEU A 91 -11.37 8.82 0.38
N THR A 92 -12.13 9.12 1.43
CA THR A 92 -12.58 10.48 1.78
C THR A 92 -11.49 11.20 2.59
N PRO A 93 -11.58 12.53 2.80
CA PRO A 93 -10.58 13.29 3.56
C PRO A 93 -10.31 12.78 4.98
N ASN A 94 -11.28 12.07 5.58
CA ASN A 94 -11.20 11.57 6.95
C ASN A 94 -10.79 10.10 7.04
N ASP A 95 -10.75 9.40 5.90
CA ASP A 95 -10.33 8.01 5.87
C ASP A 95 -8.80 7.91 5.90
N ARG A 96 -8.28 6.84 6.50
CA ARG A 96 -6.84 6.56 6.56
C ARG A 96 -6.54 5.21 5.95
N TYR A 97 -5.37 5.08 5.33
CA TYR A 97 -4.93 3.85 4.68
C TYR A 97 -3.51 3.51 5.08
N LYS A 98 -3.25 2.23 5.34
CA LYS A 98 -1.91 1.73 5.67
C LYS A 98 -1.63 0.41 4.97
N LEU A 99 -0.49 0.34 4.29
CA LEU A 99 0.05 -0.87 3.67
C LEU A 99 1.31 -1.31 4.42
N VAL A 100 1.36 -2.57 4.83
CA VAL A 100 2.52 -3.14 5.50
C VAL A 100 2.93 -4.47 4.87
N LEU A 101 4.21 -4.79 5.03
CA LEU A 101 4.78 -6.11 4.76
C LEU A 101 5.23 -6.75 6.07
N VAL A 102 5.15 -8.08 6.14
CA VAL A 102 5.66 -8.88 7.26
C VAL A 102 6.45 -10.04 6.70
N LEU A 103 7.70 -10.20 7.11
CA LEU A 103 8.45 -11.43 6.87
C LEU A 103 8.02 -12.47 7.91
N THR A 104 7.48 -13.59 7.47
CA THR A 104 7.04 -14.68 8.35
C THR A 104 7.88 -15.95 8.19
N GLY A 105 8.82 -15.97 7.24
CA GLY A 105 9.73 -17.09 7.01
C GLY A 105 10.80 -16.75 5.97
N GLY A 106 11.96 -17.41 6.09
CA GLY A 106 13.07 -17.32 5.13
C GLY A 106 14.03 -16.15 5.34
N SER A 107 15.01 -16.07 4.44
CA SER A 107 16.10 -15.10 4.50
C SER A 107 15.63 -13.63 4.34
N PRO A 108 16.40 -12.64 4.85
CA PRO A 108 16.09 -11.23 4.63
C PRO A 108 15.92 -10.88 3.15
N ILE A 109 14.98 -9.99 2.84
CA ILE A 109 14.58 -9.70 1.46
C ILE A 109 14.28 -8.21 1.25
N ASP A 110 14.67 -7.72 0.09
CA ASP A 110 14.37 -6.38 -0.39
C ASP A 110 13.15 -6.41 -1.32
N ILE A 111 12.12 -5.63 -0.99
CA ILE A 111 10.89 -5.51 -1.78
C ILE A 111 10.79 -4.12 -2.37
N PRO A 112 11.06 -3.95 -3.68
CA PRO A 112 10.77 -2.72 -4.40
C PRO A 112 9.26 -2.45 -4.48
N TYR A 113 8.87 -1.18 -4.44
CA TYR A 113 7.49 -0.76 -4.60
C TYR A 113 7.39 0.56 -5.37
N LYS A 114 6.26 0.72 -6.07
CA LYS A 114 5.86 1.98 -6.69
C LYS A 114 4.36 2.18 -6.50
N LEU A 115 4.00 3.13 -5.65
CA LEU A 115 2.61 3.53 -5.38
C LEU A 115 2.38 4.96 -5.85
N LEU A 116 1.14 5.25 -6.22
CA LEU A 116 0.66 6.56 -6.59
C LEU A 116 -0.51 6.94 -5.70
N LEU A 117 -0.46 8.16 -5.18
CA LEU A 117 -1.55 8.82 -4.50
C LEU A 117 -2.10 9.92 -5.40
N PHE A 118 -3.36 9.82 -5.76
CA PHE A 118 -4.08 10.84 -6.53
C PHE A 118 -4.95 11.63 -5.57
N LYS A 119 -4.80 12.95 -5.51
CA LYS A 119 -5.70 13.83 -4.77
C LYS A 119 -6.72 14.45 -5.72
N TYR A 120 -7.96 14.56 -5.27
CA TYR A 120 -9.04 15.16 -6.03
C TYR A 120 -9.47 16.49 -5.43
N SER A 121 -9.79 17.44 -6.31
CA SER A 121 -10.40 18.72 -5.95
C SER A 121 -11.59 19.01 -6.87
N SER A 122 -12.42 19.98 -6.49
CA SER A 122 -13.53 20.44 -7.30
C SER A 122 -13.50 21.97 -7.45
N ARG A 123 -14.05 22.46 -8.55
CA ARG A 123 -14.29 23.88 -8.78
C ARG A 123 -15.68 24.09 -9.41
N GLU A 124 -16.31 25.21 -9.09
CA GLU A 124 -17.50 25.66 -9.81
C GLU A 124 -17.11 26.23 -11.18
N ILE A 125 -18.01 26.03 -12.15
CA ILE A 125 -17.94 26.59 -13.50
C ILE A 125 -19.03 27.65 -13.63
#